data_AF-A0A319BA88-F1
#
_entry.id   AF-A0A319BA88-F1
#
_cell.length_a   1.000
_cell.length_b   1.000
_cell.length_c   1.000
_cell.angle_alpha   90.00
_cell.angle_beta   90.00
_cell.angle_gamma   90.00
#
_symmetry.space_group_name_H-M   'P 1'
#
loop_
_entity.id
_entity.type
_entity.pdbx_description
1 polymer ?
#
loop_
_entity_poly.entity_id
_entity_poly.type
_entity_poly.pdbx_seq_one_letter_code
_entity_poly.pdbx_strand_id
1 'polypeptide(L)'
;MKLFNLFLLWCSVLSTHVLANNDAAPYELLHYYYVYKMEWDAGVEKTIAPGCATEYKKMCFFDQFASFLIEDRWNKVYLPTKADRTKTPGVGAAKRLSIKMPTSARYDLEKLLPSIKANAKDFPRVFETVLHSANKAIKTGKVKNDDVKQAVEWAQEVKDMRYEDVFEVEIKVLRDLLGDEAYGRYVVTGGGSSFDWDATLEGIDDDVDAKKLSDKDAKRLKEIIDNFPKTFNDRIATGHISDINHINIMRALETSITSLTGVIEESSSESDDASPESVPDDTCSNIEFAFDSE
;
A
#
# COMPACT_ATOMS: atom_id res chain seq x y z
N MET A 1 -31.62 23.55 -9.97
CA MET A 1 -31.60 22.19 -9.39
C MET A 1 -30.94 21.12 -10.28
N LYS A 2 -31.15 21.08 -11.61
CA LYS A 2 -30.52 20.04 -12.47
C LYS A 2 -28.98 20.15 -12.62
N LEU A 3 -28.42 21.36 -12.65
CA LEU A 3 -26.97 21.59 -12.77
C LEU A 3 -26.19 21.27 -11.47
N PHE A 4 -26.77 21.54 -10.31
CA PHE A 4 -26.15 21.22 -9.01
C PHE A 4 -26.12 19.71 -8.77
N ASN A 5 -27.16 18.98 -9.18
CA ASN A 5 -27.17 17.51 -9.13
C ASN A 5 -26.17 16.89 -10.12
N LEU A 6 -25.95 17.51 -11.29
CA LEU A 6 -24.93 17.06 -12.25
C LEU A 6 -23.52 17.33 -11.74
N PHE A 7 -23.28 18.46 -11.06
CA PHE A 7 -22.01 18.78 -10.40
C PHE A 7 -21.74 17.86 -9.21
N LEU A 8 -22.75 17.57 -8.38
CA LEU A 8 -22.65 16.58 -7.30
C LEU A 8 -22.38 15.16 -7.86
N LEU A 9 -23.04 14.77 -8.96
CA LEU A 9 -22.76 13.50 -9.62
C LEU A 9 -21.32 13.46 -10.16
N TRP A 10 -20.85 14.55 -10.77
CA TRP A 10 -19.48 14.68 -11.26
C TRP A 10 -18.44 14.61 -10.12
N CYS A 11 -18.66 15.34 -9.03
CA CYS A 11 -17.81 15.28 -7.84
C CYS A 11 -17.83 13.88 -7.21
N SER A 12 -18.98 13.23 -7.10
CA SER A 12 -19.09 11.88 -6.54
C SER A 12 -18.49 10.80 -7.43
N VAL A 13 -18.48 10.97 -8.76
CA VAL A 13 -17.77 10.07 -9.69
C VAL A 13 -16.25 10.30 -9.60
N LEU A 14 -15.80 11.55 -9.50
CA LEU A 14 -14.39 11.90 -9.24
C LEU A 14 -13.86 11.33 -7.91
N SER A 15 -14.68 11.33 -6.85
CA SER A 15 -14.30 10.75 -5.56
C SER A 15 -14.09 9.23 -5.60
N THR A 16 -14.59 8.54 -6.62
CA THR A 16 -14.32 7.09 -6.81
C THR A 16 -13.06 6.80 -7.61
N HIS A 17 -12.43 7.84 -8.20
CA HIS A 17 -11.18 7.69 -8.94
C HIS A 17 -9.95 7.84 -8.05
N VAL A 18 -10.07 8.53 -6.91
CA VAL A 18 -8.94 8.78 -6.02
C VAL A 18 -8.42 7.47 -5.41
N LEU A 19 -9.28 6.49 -5.09
CA LEU A 19 -8.84 5.23 -4.46
C LEU A 19 -8.34 4.14 -5.44
N ALA A 20 -8.58 4.31 -6.74
CA ALA A 20 -8.20 3.35 -7.77
C ALA A 20 -6.81 3.71 -8.31
N ASN A 21 -5.77 3.36 -7.56
CA ASN A 21 -4.41 3.38 -8.07
C ASN A 21 -4.26 2.19 -9.03
N ASN A 22 -4.44 2.47 -10.32
CA ASN A 22 -4.42 1.45 -11.37
C ASN A 22 -3.05 0.75 -11.44
N ASP A 23 -1.96 1.45 -11.12
CA ASP A 23 -0.62 0.88 -11.16
C ASP A 23 -0.44 -0.18 -10.07
N ALA A 24 -0.97 0.07 -8.87
CA ALA A 24 -0.98 -0.90 -7.76
C ALA A 24 -1.93 -2.09 -7.99
N ALA A 25 -3.07 -1.91 -8.66
CA ALA A 25 -4.14 -2.91 -8.73
C ALA A 25 -3.72 -4.32 -9.23
N PRO A 26 -2.87 -4.47 -10.26
CA PRO A 26 -2.30 -5.77 -10.66
C PRO A 26 -1.52 -6.49 -9.54
N TYR A 27 -0.80 -5.75 -8.71
CA TYR A 27 0.02 -6.28 -7.62
C TYR A 27 -0.82 -6.59 -6.39
N GLU A 28 -1.88 -5.82 -6.15
CA GLU A 28 -2.89 -6.15 -5.14
C GLU A 28 -3.53 -7.50 -5.42
N LEU A 29 -3.86 -7.80 -6.68
CA LEU A 29 -4.37 -9.11 -7.08
C LEU A 29 -3.36 -10.24 -6.81
N LEU A 30 -2.06 -9.99 -6.98
CA LEU A 30 -1.02 -10.96 -6.62
C LEU A 30 -0.98 -11.18 -5.10
N HIS A 31 -0.95 -10.11 -4.31
CA HIS A 31 -0.99 -10.17 -2.85
C HIS A 31 -2.21 -10.95 -2.34
N TYR A 32 -3.42 -10.59 -2.80
CA TYR A 32 -4.65 -11.30 -2.43
C TYR A 32 -4.63 -12.77 -2.85
N TYR A 33 -4.06 -13.10 -4.01
CA TYR A 33 -3.96 -14.47 -4.49
C TYR A 33 -3.06 -15.34 -3.61
N TYR A 34 -1.93 -14.80 -3.14
CA TYR A 34 -1.05 -15.54 -2.23
C TYR A 34 -1.73 -15.77 -0.88
N VAL A 35 -2.47 -14.80 -0.33
CA VAL A 35 -3.25 -15.04 0.89
C VAL A 35 -4.38 -16.06 0.68
N TYR A 36 -5.10 -15.99 -0.45
CA TYR A 36 -6.06 -17.02 -0.86
C TYR A 36 -5.42 -18.42 -0.91
N LYS A 37 -4.22 -18.51 -1.49
CA LYS A 37 -3.46 -19.76 -1.57
C LYS A 37 -3.05 -20.26 -0.18
N MET A 38 -2.62 -19.39 0.73
CA MET A 38 -2.32 -19.77 2.11
C MET A 38 -3.54 -20.40 2.79
N GLU A 39 -4.72 -19.80 2.66
CA GLU A 39 -5.94 -20.37 3.23
C GLU A 39 -6.18 -21.78 2.68
N TRP A 40 -5.96 -21.97 1.38
CA TRP A 40 -6.04 -23.28 0.71
C TRP A 40 -5.06 -24.30 1.24
N ASP A 41 -3.78 -23.97 1.29
CA ASP A 41 -2.72 -24.87 1.73
C ASP A 41 -2.88 -25.21 3.23
N ALA A 42 -3.33 -24.25 4.04
CA ALA A 42 -3.64 -24.45 5.46
C ALA A 42 -4.87 -25.33 5.72
N GLY A 43 -5.77 -25.47 4.75
CA GLY A 43 -7.04 -26.17 4.93
C GLY A 43 -8.01 -25.45 5.88
N VAL A 44 -7.84 -24.14 6.08
CA VAL A 44 -8.76 -23.31 6.89
C VAL A 44 -10.00 -22.90 6.08
N GLU A 45 -10.97 -22.30 6.76
CA GLU A 45 -12.09 -21.63 6.11
C GLU A 45 -11.60 -20.62 5.06
N LYS A 46 -12.24 -20.61 3.88
CA LYS A 46 -11.88 -19.69 2.80
C LYS A 46 -12.64 -18.38 2.99
N THR A 47 -11.92 -17.31 3.22
CA THR A 47 -12.49 -15.97 3.38
C THR A 47 -12.13 -15.07 2.23
N ILE A 48 -11.02 -15.33 1.55
CA ILE A 48 -10.61 -14.61 0.34
C ILE A 48 -11.25 -15.28 -0.89
N ALA A 49 -11.99 -14.52 -1.68
CA ALA A 49 -12.66 -14.95 -2.91
C ALA A 49 -13.30 -16.36 -2.83
N PRO A 50 -14.13 -16.68 -1.80
CA PRO A 50 -14.67 -18.03 -1.60
C PRO A 50 -15.55 -18.48 -2.77
N GLY A 51 -16.14 -17.54 -3.51
CA GLY A 51 -16.90 -17.81 -4.73
C GLY A 51 -16.07 -18.41 -5.86
N CYS A 52 -14.79 -18.04 -5.99
CA CYS A 52 -13.93 -18.56 -7.05
C CYS A 52 -13.77 -20.09 -6.94
N ALA A 53 -13.51 -20.55 -5.71
CA ALA A 53 -13.42 -21.97 -5.39
C ALA A 53 -14.70 -22.74 -5.76
N THR A 54 -15.85 -22.12 -5.49
CA THR A 54 -17.18 -22.68 -5.75
C THR A 54 -17.43 -22.80 -7.26
N GLU A 55 -17.07 -21.78 -8.03
CA GLU A 55 -17.21 -21.76 -9.49
C GLU A 55 -16.38 -22.86 -10.17
N TYR A 56 -15.12 -23.00 -9.76
CA TYR A 56 -14.18 -23.93 -10.40
C TYR A 56 -14.08 -25.31 -9.73
N LYS A 57 -14.76 -25.51 -8.60
CA LYS A 57 -14.78 -26.75 -7.78
C LYS A 57 -13.40 -27.22 -7.31
N LYS A 58 -12.44 -26.30 -7.24
CA LYS A 58 -11.05 -26.52 -6.82
C LYS A 58 -10.42 -25.17 -6.46
N MET A 59 -9.22 -25.20 -5.90
CA MET A 59 -8.38 -23.99 -5.80
C MET A 59 -8.21 -23.37 -7.19
N CYS A 60 -8.57 -22.10 -7.32
CA CYS A 60 -8.40 -21.34 -8.55
C CYS A 60 -6.91 -21.18 -8.90
N PHE A 61 -6.60 -21.34 -10.18
CA PHE A 61 -5.35 -20.79 -10.72
C PHE A 61 -5.43 -19.26 -10.76
N PHE A 62 -4.29 -18.60 -10.87
CA PHE A 62 -4.25 -17.13 -10.84
C PHE A 62 -5.10 -16.49 -11.94
N ASP A 63 -5.03 -16.97 -13.19
CA ASP A 63 -5.89 -16.49 -14.29
C ASP A 63 -7.38 -16.54 -13.94
N GLN A 64 -7.84 -17.64 -13.34
CA GLN A 64 -9.21 -17.85 -12.91
C GLN A 64 -9.59 -16.90 -11.77
N PHE A 65 -8.70 -16.73 -10.79
CA PHE A 65 -8.90 -15.83 -9.66
C PHE A 65 -8.98 -14.37 -10.11
N ALA A 66 -8.04 -13.95 -10.97
CA ALA A 66 -8.02 -12.61 -11.54
C ALA A 66 -9.30 -12.35 -12.35
N SER A 67 -9.66 -13.22 -13.29
CA SER A 67 -10.90 -13.09 -14.08
C SER A 67 -12.16 -13.11 -13.22
N PHE A 68 -12.17 -13.84 -12.10
CA PHE A 68 -13.32 -13.86 -11.18
C PHE A 68 -13.52 -12.50 -10.47
N LEU A 69 -12.42 -11.85 -10.12
CA LEU A 69 -12.41 -10.62 -9.31
C LEU A 69 -12.45 -9.33 -10.15
N ILE A 70 -11.77 -9.25 -11.28
CA ILE A 70 -11.72 -7.99 -12.05
C ILE A 70 -13.08 -7.68 -12.70
N GLU A 71 -13.45 -6.40 -12.70
CA GLU A 71 -14.71 -5.94 -13.31
C GLU A 71 -14.73 -6.19 -14.83
N ASP A 72 -15.94 -6.29 -15.40
CA ASP A 72 -16.20 -6.69 -16.78
C ASP A 72 -15.37 -5.92 -17.83
N ARG A 73 -15.16 -4.61 -17.63
CA ARG A 73 -14.34 -3.80 -18.56
C ARG A 73 -12.88 -4.21 -18.56
N TRP A 74 -12.30 -4.48 -17.40
CA TRP A 74 -10.93 -4.94 -17.27
C TRP A 74 -10.80 -6.40 -17.71
N ASN A 75 -11.79 -7.23 -17.38
CA ASN A 75 -11.86 -8.62 -17.81
C ASN A 75 -11.80 -8.78 -19.33
N LYS A 76 -12.57 -7.95 -20.07
CA LYS A 76 -12.61 -7.97 -21.54
C LYS A 76 -11.27 -7.69 -22.23
N VAL A 77 -10.35 -7.00 -21.55
CA VAL A 77 -9.02 -6.65 -22.09
C VAL A 77 -7.90 -7.48 -21.49
N TYR A 78 -8.15 -8.14 -20.35
CA TYR A 78 -7.23 -9.10 -19.75
C TYR A 78 -7.19 -10.39 -20.59
N LEU A 79 -6.06 -10.64 -21.23
CA LEU A 79 -5.84 -11.81 -22.08
C LEU A 79 -4.79 -12.73 -21.43
N PRO A 80 -5.19 -13.61 -20.49
CA PRO A 80 -4.26 -14.51 -19.83
C PRO A 80 -3.66 -15.51 -20.83
N THR A 81 -2.41 -15.85 -20.58
CA THR A 81 -1.63 -16.86 -21.27
C THR A 81 -1.61 -18.17 -20.48
N LYS A 82 -1.05 -19.23 -21.07
CA LYS A 82 -0.83 -20.50 -20.34
C LYS A 82 0.04 -20.31 -19.09
N ALA A 83 0.92 -19.30 -19.06
CA ALA A 83 1.77 -19.02 -17.92
C ALA A 83 1.01 -18.38 -16.73
N ASP A 84 -0.15 -17.76 -16.98
CA ASP A 84 -1.02 -17.21 -15.92
C ASP A 84 -1.82 -18.29 -15.21
N ARG A 85 -1.98 -19.47 -15.84
CA ARG A 85 -2.65 -20.61 -15.24
C ARG A 85 -1.70 -21.33 -14.26
N THR A 86 -1.33 -20.62 -13.21
CA THR A 86 -0.35 -21.05 -12.20
C THR A 86 -0.88 -20.83 -10.79
N LYS A 87 -0.24 -21.49 -9.82
CA LYS A 87 -0.44 -21.25 -8.38
C LYS A 87 0.66 -20.38 -7.76
N THR A 88 1.66 -19.99 -8.54
CA THR A 88 2.78 -19.16 -8.11
C THR A 88 2.98 -18.06 -9.14
N PRO A 89 2.00 -17.16 -9.31
CA PRO A 89 2.12 -16.04 -10.22
C PRO A 89 3.23 -15.09 -9.72
N GLY A 90 3.91 -14.45 -10.64
CA GLY A 90 4.91 -13.42 -10.31
C GLY A 90 4.71 -12.18 -11.17
N VAL A 91 5.73 -11.33 -11.24
CA VAL A 91 5.68 -10.04 -11.96
C VAL A 91 5.17 -10.13 -13.41
N GLY A 92 5.41 -11.24 -14.10
CA GLY A 92 4.90 -11.47 -15.46
C GLY A 92 3.37 -11.50 -15.56
N ALA A 93 2.68 -11.93 -14.49
CA ALA A 93 1.22 -11.90 -14.39
C ALA A 93 0.71 -10.48 -14.15
N ALA A 94 1.34 -9.71 -13.24
CA ALA A 94 1.02 -8.29 -13.04
C ALA A 94 1.18 -7.48 -14.33
N LYS A 95 2.32 -7.63 -15.02
CA LYS A 95 2.58 -6.98 -16.31
C LYS A 95 1.48 -7.26 -17.34
N ARG A 96 0.91 -8.46 -17.37
CA ARG A 96 -0.19 -8.81 -18.29
C ARG A 96 -1.52 -8.19 -17.87
N LEU A 97 -1.80 -8.11 -16.58
CA LEU A 97 -2.99 -7.43 -16.06
C LEU A 97 -2.96 -5.93 -16.38
N SER A 98 -1.78 -5.31 -16.44
CA SER A 98 -1.60 -3.91 -16.82
C SER A 98 -1.80 -3.65 -18.33
N ILE A 99 -1.71 -4.67 -19.19
CA ILE A 99 -1.84 -4.47 -20.64
C ILE A 99 -3.26 -4.02 -20.97
N LYS A 100 -3.38 -2.81 -21.54
CA LYS A 100 -4.65 -2.19 -21.94
C LYS A 100 -5.66 -2.07 -20.79
N MET A 101 -5.18 -2.09 -19.55
CA MET A 101 -5.99 -1.89 -18.37
C MET A 101 -6.76 -0.56 -18.50
N PRO A 102 -8.08 -0.56 -18.29
CA PRO A 102 -8.86 0.66 -18.39
C PRO A 102 -8.48 1.62 -17.25
N THR A 103 -8.59 2.93 -17.48
CA THR A 103 -8.36 3.95 -16.43
C THR A 103 -9.32 3.84 -15.23
N SER A 104 -10.39 3.05 -15.37
CA SER A 104 -11.36 2.73 -14.32
C SER A 104 -11.27 1.27 -13.89
N ALA A 105 -10.08 0.67 -13.95
CA ALA A 105 -9.86 -0.71 -13.53
C ALA A 105 -10.13 -0.87 -12.04
N ARG A 106 -10.94 -1.87 -11.72
CA ARG A 106 -11.40 -2.17 -10.37
C ARG A 106 -11.57 -3.68 -10.25
N TYR A 107 -11.38 -4.18 -9.05
CA TYR A 107 -11.82 -5.51 -8.65
C TYR A 107 -13.09 -5.42 -7.81
N ASP A 108 -13.91 -6.45 -7.93
CA ASP A 108 -15.17 -6.64 -7.25
C ASP A 108 -14.91 -7.04 -5.79
N LEU A 109 -14.96 -6.04 -4.90
CA LEU A 109 -14.73 -6.21 -3.47
C LEU A 109 -15.73 -7.15 -2.81
N GLU A 110 -16.98 -7.19 -3.28
CA GLU A 110 -18.00 -8.09 -2.74
C GLU A 110 -17.65 -9.55 -3.06
N LYS A 111 -17.03 -9.80 -4.22
CA LYS A 111 -16.50 -11.13 -4.55
C LYS A 111 -15.21 -11.46 -3.80
N LEU A 112 -14.33 -10.49 -3.59
CA LEU A 112 -13.06 -10.67 -2.88
C LEU A 112 -13.29 -10.97 -1.39
N LEU A 113 -14.09 -10.15 -0.71
CA LEU A 113 -14.40 -10.25 0.72
C LEU A 113 -15.90 -10.07 0.94
N PRO A 114 -16.72 -11.11 0.74
CA PRO A 114 -18.17 -11.03 0.88
C PRO A 114 -18.66 -10.61 2.27
N SER A 115 -17.79 -10.70 3.29
CA SER A 115 -18.05 -10.28 4.67
C SER A 115 -17.95 -8.76 4.89
N ILE A 116 -17.37 -8.02 3.93
CA ILE A 116 -17.24 -6.57 3.98
C ILE A 116 -18.29 -5.98 3.03
N LYS A 117 -19.11 -5.05 3.54
CA LYS A 117 -19.99 -4.26 2.66
C LYS A 117 -19.10 -3.29 1.89
N ALA A 118 -18.99 -3.42 0.57
CA ALA A 118 -18.07 -2.61 -0.21
C ALA A 118 -18.49 -1.13 -0.23
N ASN A 119 -17.87 -0.30 0.61
CA ASN A 119 -17.83 1.15 0.41
C ASN A 119 -16.38 1.64 0.39
N ALA A 120 -16.15 2.82 -0.20
CA ALA A 120 -14.81 3.40 -0.38
C ALA A 120 -14.02 3.59 0.93
N LYS A 121 -14.69 3.72 2.08
CA LYS A 121 -14.06 3.80 3.42
C LYS A 121 -13.62 2.43 3.95
N ASP A 122 -14.03 1.34 3.32
CA ASP A 122 -13.72 -0.02 3.77
C ASP A 122 -12.45 -0.60 3.12
N PHE A 123 -11.77 0.15 2.24
CA PHE A 123 -10.51 -0.31 1.63
C PHE A 123 -9.39 -0.63 2.63
N PRO A 124 -9.12 0.19 3.66
CA PRO A 124 -8.17 -0.20 4.72
C PRO A 124 -8.56 -1.53 5.38
N ARG A 125 -9.86 -1.73 5.60
CA ARG A 125 -10.41 -2.96 6.18
C ARG A 125 -10.23 -4.19 5.29
N VAL A 126 -10.09 -4.01 3.97
CA VAL A 126 -9.73 -5.10 3.04
C VAL A 126 -8.36 -5.66 3.42
N PHE A 127 -7.34 -4.81 3.54
CA PHE A 127 -5.98 -5.23 3.88
C PHE A 127 -5.89 -5.79 5.32
N GLU A 128 -6.60 -5.20 6.29
CA GLU A 128 -6.69 -5.76 7.65
C GLU A 128 -7.31 -7.17 7.65
N THR A 129 -8.38 -7.37 6.86
CA THR A 129 -9.05 -8.67 6.77
C THR A 129 -8.17 -9.69 6.06
N VAL A 130 -7.49 -9.28 4.98
CA VAL A 130 -6.51 -10.10 4.26
C VAL A 130 -5.38 -10.54 5.20
N LEU A 131 -4.82 -9.63 6.00
CA LEU A 131 -3.83 -9.95 7.02
C LEU A 131 -4.37 -10.94 8.05
N HIS A 132 -5.59 -10.72 8.56
CA HIS A 132 -6.21 -11.65 9.52
C HIS A 132 -6.33 -13.06 8.94
N SER A 133 -6.73 -13.17 7.68
CA SER A 133 -6.85 -14.45 6.96
C SER A 133 -5.48 -15.12 6.76
N ALA A 134 -4.45 -14.35 6.40
CA ALA A 134 -3.08 -14.84 6.31
C ALA A 134 -2.59 -15.39 7.66
N ASN A 135 -2.76 -14.62 8.74
CA ASN A 135 -2.38 -15.02 10.09
C ASN A 135 -3.12 -16.27 10.56
N LYS A 136 -4.42 -16.40 10.25
CA LYS A 136 -5.21 -17.62 10.54
C LYS A 136 -4.66 -18.84 9.80
N ALA A 137 -4.26 -18.68 8.54
CA ALA A 137 -3.67 -19.75 7.75
C ALA A 137 -2.27 -20.15 8.27
N ILE A 138 -1.41 -19.17 8.54
CA ILE A 138 -0.04 -19.36 9.03
C ILE A 138 -0.02 -20.13 10.36
N LYS A 139 -0.92 -19.79 11.30
CA LYS A 139 -1.03 -20.47 12.61
C LYS A 139 -1.27 -21.98 12.53
N THR A 140 -1.63 -22.52 11.38
CA THR A 140 -1.78 -23.97 11.18
C THR A 140 -0.45 -24.71 10.98
N GLY A 141 0.64 -24.01 10.69
CA GLY A 141 1.95 -24.58 10.37
C GLY A 141 2.03 -25.31 9.02
N LYS A 142 0.99 -25.22 8.17
CA LYS A 142 0.91 -25.91 6.87
C LYS A 142 1.20 -25.02 5.66
N VAL A 143 1.36 -23.73 5.89
CA VAL A 143 1.68 -22.74 4.86
C VAL A 143 3.18 -22.78 4.57
N LYS A 144 3.58 -22.68 3.30
CA LYS A 144 5.01 -22.65 2.94
C LYS A 144 5.56 -21.24 3.12
N ASN A 145 6.78 -21.13 3.64
CA ASN A 145 7.46 -19.85 3.79
C ASN A 145 7.61 -19.08 2.47
N ASP A 146 7.78 -19.77 1.34
CA ASP A 146 7.85 -19.12 0.03
C ASP A 146 6.55 -18.38 -0.34
N ASP A 147 5.39 -18.89 0.08
CA ASP A 147 4.12 -18.23 -0.18
C ASP A 147 3.95 -16.99 0.72
N VAL A 148 4.47 -17.05 1.96
CA VAL A 148 4.52 -15.90 2.88
C VAL A 148 5.43 -14.82 2.32
N LYS A 149 6.63 -15.18 1.88
CA LYS A 149 7.58 -14.26 1.22
C LYS A 149 6.96 -13.59 0.00
N GLN A 150 6.26 -14.36 -0.84
CA GLN A 150 5.59 -13.80 -2.01
C GLN A 150 4.44 -12.85 -1.63
N ALA A 151 3.65 -13.16 -0.60
CA ALA A 151 2.62 -12.23 -0.12
C ALA A 151 3.23 -10.91 0.40
N VAL A 152 4.37 -10.96 1.08
CA VAL A 152 5.12 -9.79 1.54
C VAL A 152 5.69 -9.00 0.37
N GLU A 153 6.34 -9.67 -0.58
CA GLU A 153 6.90 -9.04 -1.80
C GLU A 153 5.83 -8.23 -2.53
N TRP A 154 4.66 -8.81 -2.77
CA TRP A 154 3.57 -8.07 -3.44
C TRP A 154 2.93 -7.00 -2.56
N ALA A 155 2.86 -7.17 -1.25
CA ALA A 155 2.40 -6.10 -0.36
C ALA A 155 3.34 -4.89 -0.40
N GLN A 156 4.66 -5.12 -0.45
CA GLN A 156 5.66 -4.06 -0.56
C GLN A 156 5.56 -3.34 -1.91
N GLU A 157 5.44 -4.06 -3.03
CA GLU A 157 5.22 -3.44 -4.35
C GLU A 157 3.95 -2.59 -4.38
N VAL A 158 2.85 -3.06 -3.78
CA VAL A 158 1.61 -2.28 -3.64
C VAL A 158 1.83 -1.03 -2.81
N LYS A 159 2.58 -1.15 -1.71
CA LYS A 159 2.93 -0.03 -0.83
C LYS A 159 3.70 1.03 -1.61
N ASP A 160 4.73 0.63 -2.34
CA ASP A 160 5.59 1.54 -3.10
C ASP A 160 4.79 2.27 -4.20
N MET A 161 3.91 1.56 -4.92
CA MET A 161 3.07 2.17 -5.96
C MET A 161 2.00 3.12 -5.39
N ARG A 162 1.50 2.83 -4.19
CA ARG A 162 0.53 3.70 -3.51
C ARG A 162 1.19 4.88 -2.80
N TYR A 163 2.50 4.83 -2.58
CA TYR A 163 3.22 5.91 -1.90
C TYR A 163 3.25 7.18 -2.73
N GLU A 164 3.23 7.11 -4.07
CA GLU A 164 3.19 8.31 -4.93
C GLU A 164 2.02 9.24 -4.57
N ASP A 165 0.84 8.67 -4.35
CA ASP A 165 -0.37 9.43 -3.96
C ASP A 165 -0.20 10.09 -2.58
N VAL A 166 0.52 9.42 -1.65
CA VAL A 166 0.79 9.97 -0.31
C VAL A 166 1.85 11.06 -0.38
N PHE A 167 2.88 10.86 -1.18
CA PHE A 167 3.98 11.80 -1.37
C PHE A 167 3.49 13.13 -1.94
N GLU A 168 2.49 13.12 -2.86
CA GLU A 168 1.84 14.36 -3.31
C GLU A 168 1.19 15.15 -2.16
N VAL A 169 0.60 14.45 -1.18
CA VAL A 169 0.00 15.07 0.00
C VAL A 169 1.10 15.60 0.92
N GLU A 170 2.17 14.84 1.13
CA GLU A 170 3.34 15.26 1.91
C GLU A 170 3.97 16.54 1.34
N ILE A 171 4.20 16.59 0.02
CA ILE A 171 4.67 17.78 -0.70
C ILE A 171 3.79 18.98 -0.39
N LYS A 172 2.46 18.81 -0.49
CA LYS A 172 1.52 19.91 -0.25
C LYS A 172 1.60 20.41 1.19
N VAL A 173 1.63 19.50 2.16
CA VAL A 173 1.71 19.87 3.57
C VAL A 173 3.04 20.54 3.90
N LEU A 174 4.15 20.00 3.40
CA LEU A 174 5.49 20.55 3.60
C LEU A 174 5.62 21.94 2.99
N ARG A 175 5.12 22.12 1.77
CA ARG A 175 5.07 23.41 1.08
C ARG A 175 4.24 24.43 1.85
N ASP A 176 3.10 24.03 2.41
CA ASP A 176 2.27 24.92 3.25
C ASP A 176 2.97 25.34 4.55
N LEU A 177 3.86 24.50 5.10
CA LEU A 177 4.59 24.76 6.34
C LEU A 177 5.82 25.65 6.13
N LEU A 178 6.61 25.35 5.08
CA LEU A 178 7.81 26.10 4.74
C LEU A 178 7.49 27.41 3.99
N GLY A 179 6.38 27.43 3.26
CA GLY A 179 6.05 28.47 2.29
C GLY A 179 6.72 28.23 0.94
N ASP A 180 6.09 28.70 -0.14
CA ASP A 180 6.49 28.45 -1.52
C ASP A 180 7.96 28.79 -1.83
N GLU A 181 8.46 29.88 -1.28
CA GLU A 181 9.83 30.35 -1.53
C GLU A 181 10.88 29.42 -0.90
N ALA A 182 10.71 29.06 0.38
CA ALA A 182 11.64 28.18 1.07
C ALA A 182 11.54 26.74 0.54
N TYR A 183 10.31 26.27 0.26
CA TYR A 183 10.11 24.97 -0.36
C TYR A 183 10.83 24.88 -1.71
N GLY A 184 10.58 25.82 -2.63
CA GLY A 184 11.17 25.78 -3.97
C GLY A 184 12.68 26.03 -4.03
N ARG A 185 13.25 26.58 -2.96
CA ARG A 185 14.68 26.88 -2.87
C ARG A 185 15.49 25.76 -2.24
N TYR A 186 14.94 25.12 -1.21
CA TYR A 186 15.70 24.18 -0.37
C TYR A 186 15.26 22.73 -0.51
N VAL A 187 13.96 22.46 -0.72
CA VAL A 187 13.48 21.07 -0.73
C VAL A 187 13.93 20.37 -2.00
N VAL A 188 14.78 19.35 -1.82
CA VAL A 188 15.25 18.47 -2.88
C VAL A 188 14.49 17.16 -2.80
N THR A 189 14.03 16.66 -3.93
CA THR A 189 13.45 15.31 -4.04
C THR A 189 14.53 14.35 -4.50
N GLY A 190 14.77 13.28 -3.74
CA GLY A 190 15.49 12.12 -4.24
C GLY A 190 14.68 11.51 -5.38
N GLY A 191 15.29 10.95 -6.43
CA GLY A 191 14.52 10.42 -7.56
C GLY A 191 13.48 9.37 -7.13
N GLY A 192 12.27 9.42 -7.72
CA GLY A 192 11.12 8.65 -7.21
C GLY A 192 10.54 9.29 -5.95
N SER A 193 9.27 9.06 -5.65
CA SER A 193 8.51 9.71 -4.57
C SER A 193 9.22 9.69 -3.20
N SER A 194 10.13 10.63 -2.93
CA SER A 194 10.97 10.72 -1.72
C SER A 194 11.64 12.09 -1.61
N PHE A 195 11.97 12.51 -0.39
CA PHE A 195 12.70 13.74 -0.09
C PHE A 195 14.17 13.46 0.19
N ASP A 196 15.07 14.20 -0.46
CA ASP A 196 16.50 14.16 -0.15
C ASP A 196 16.78 15.16 0.97
N TRP A 197 16.64 14.71 2.22
CA TRP A 197 16.83 15.57 3.39
C TRP A 197 18.27 15.99 3.58
N ASP A 198 19.23 15.13 3.24
CA ASP A 198 20.64 15.48 3.33
C ASP A 198 20.95 16.66 2.41
N ALA A 199 20.55 16.58 1.14
CA ALA A 199 20.71 17.68 0.18
C ALA A 199 19.89 18.92 0.57
N THR A 200 18.69 18.72 1.14
CA THR A 200 17.83 19.81 1.61
C THR A 200 18.48 20.58 2.77
N LEU A 201 19.02 19.86 3.75
CA LEU A 201 19.67 20.44 4.93
C LEU A 201 21.03 21.07 4.58
N GLU A 202 21.79 20.44 3.68
CA GLU A 202 23.04 20.99 3.13
C GLU A 202 22.79 22.33 2.41
N GLY A 203 21.75 22.40 1.57
CA GLY A 203 21.39 23.65 0.87
C GLY A 203 21.00 24.79 1.82
N ILE A 204 20.42 24.49 2.98
CA ILE A 204 20.14 25.48 4.03
C ILE A 204 21.44 25.98 4.67
N ASP A 205 22.37 25.07 5.00
CA ASP A 205 23.65 25.42 5.61
C ASP A 205 24.54 26.23 4.66
N ASP A 206 24.59 25.87 3.38
CA ASP A 206 25.33 26.60 2.35
C ASP A 206 24.88 28.07 2.23
N ASP A 207 23.57 28.32 2.35
CA ASP A 207 23.02 29.67 2.28
C ASP A 207 23.26 30.47 3.56
N VAL A 208 23.40 29.80 4.71
CA VAL A 208 23.87 30.42 5.96
C VAL A 208 25.34 30.84 5.82
N ASP A 209 26.20 29.94 5.35
CA ASP A 209 27.63 30.20 5.14
C ASP A 209 27.85 31.32 4.11
N ALA A 210 27.02 31.35 3.06
CA ALA A 210 27.02 32.42 2.06
C ALA A 210 26.38 33.73 2.54
N LYS A 211 25.89 33.80 3.79
CA LYS A 211 25.18 34.95 4.40
C LYS A 211 23.93 35.38 3.63
N LYS A 212 23.30 34.46 2.93
CA LYS A 212 22.04 34.66 2.20
C LYS A 212 20.82 34.30 3.04
N LEU A 213 21.01 33.51 4.09
CA LEU A 213 20.02 33.13 5.07
C LEU A 213 20.57 33.44 6.48
N SER A 214 19.72 33.91 7.39
CA SER A 214 20.16 34.16 8.77
C SER A 214 20.14 32.85 9.57
N ASP A 215 21.04 32.69 10.55
CA ASP A 215 21.07 31.53 11.45
C ASP A 215 19.70 31.29 12.12
N LYS A 216 18.97 32.37 12.41
CA LYS A 216 17.65 32.30 13.02
C LYS A 216 16.61 31.72 12.07
N ASP A 217 16.63 32.14 10.80
CA ASP A 217 15.69 31.65 9.80
C ASP A 217 16.04 30.22 9.40
N ALA A 218 17.32 29.88 9.26
CA ALA A 218 17.80 28.53 9.02
C ALA A 218 17.38 27.57 10.14
N LYS A 219 17.58 27.96 11.40
CA LYS A 219 17.12 27.18 12.56
C LYS A 219 15.62 26.93 12.52
N ARG A 220 14.82 27.95 12.17
CA ARG A 220 13.37 27.81 12.04
C ARG A 220 12.99 26.83 10.93
N LEU A 221 13.65 26.88 9.78
CA LEU A 221 13.38 25.95 8.67
C LEU A 221 13.72 24.51 9.04
N LYS A 222 14.88 24.29 9.66
CA LYS A 222 15.30 22.98 10.17
C LYS A 222 14.34 22.45 11.23
N GLU A 223 13.89 23.28 12.16
CA GLU A 223 12.86 22.90 13.14
C GLU A 223 11.54 22.50 12.48
N ILE A 224 11.13 23.13 11.37
CA ILE A 224 9.93 22.73 10.63
C ILE A 224 10.13 21.36 9.97
N ILE A 225 11.31 21.11 9.38
CA ILE A 225 11.66 19.84 8.76
C ILE A 225 11.68 18.72 9.81
N ASP A 226 12.37 18.92 10.94
CA ASP A 226 12.46 17.95 12.03
C ASP A 226 11.08 17.61 12.62
N ASN A 227 10.18 18.60 12.69
CA ASN A 227 8.81 18.41 13.20
C ASN A 227 7.79 18.05 12.12
N PHE A 228 8.21 17.92 10.85
CA PHE A 228 7.31 17.61 9.74
C PHE A 228 6.55 16.29 9.95
N PRO A 229 7.16 15.17 10.39
CA PRO A 229 6.47 13.89 10.57
C PRO A 229 5.26 13.99 11.49
N LYS A 230 5.46 14.65 12.64
CA LYS A 230 4.42 14.89 13.63
C LYS A 230 3.33 15.81 13.09
N THR A 231 3.74 16.91 12.46
CA THR A 231 2.82 17.90 11.91
C THR A 231 1.98 17.33 10.77
N PHE A 232 2.58 16.46 9.94
CA PHE A 232 1.90 15.74 8.88
C PHE A 232 0.82 14.82 9.46
N ASN A 233 1.15 13.98 10.44
CA ASN A 233 0.19 13.11 11.10
C ASN A 233 -1.00 13.88 11.71
N ASP A 234 -0.73 14.98 12.41
CA ASP A 234 -1.76 15.85 13.01
C ASP A 234 -2.68 16.49 11.94
N ARG A 235 -2.09 16.96 10.84
CA ARG A 235 -2.84 17.57 9.74
C ARG A 235 -3.70 16.55 8.99
N ILE A 236 -3.16 15.35 8.73
CA ILE A 236 -3.90 14.28 8.07
C ILE A 236 -5.09 13.83 8.92
N ALA A 237 -4.94 13.74 10.25
CA ALA A 237 -6.05 13.39 11.15
C ALA A 237 -7.25 14.35 11.03
N THR A 238 -7.05 15.57 10.51
CA THR A 238 -8.08 16.60 10.30
C THR A 238 -8.35 16.93 8.82
N GLY A 239 -7.69 16.22 7.89
CA GLY A 239 -7.66 16.51 6.46
C GLY A 239 -8.82 15.92 5.64
N HIS A 240 -8.66 15.90 4.32
CA HIS A 240 -9.68 15.33 3.41
C HIS A 240 -9.76 13.81 3.54
N ILE A 241 -10.98 13.26 3.45
CA ILE A 241 -11.26 11.83 3.61
C ILE A 241 -10.51 10.95 2.58
N SER A 242 -10.27 11.46 1.36
CA SER A 242 -9.47 10.77 0.35
C SER A 242 -8.06 10.49 0.85
N ASP A 243 -7.40 11.52 1.36
CA ASP A 243 -5.99 11.52 1.75
C ASP A 243 -5.81 10.61 2.98
N ILE A 244 -6.76 10.68 3.92
CA ILE A 244 -6.85 9.76 5.07
C ILE A 244 -6.95 8.30 4.63
N ASN A 245 -7.70 8.00 3.56
CA ASN A 245 -7.85 6.63 3.10
C ASN A 245 -6.57 6.07 2.45
N HIS A 246 -5.84 6.84 1.63
CA HIS A 246 -4.55 6.38 1.08
C HIS A 246 -3.56 6.06 2.20
N ILE A 247 -3.48 6.93 3.20
CA ILE A 247 -2.59 6.74 4.35
C ILE A 247 -3.02 5.53 5.20
N ASN A 248 -4.33 5.34 5.42
CA ASN A 248 -4.81 4.17 6.15
C ASN A 248 -4.59 2.86 5.37
N ILE A 249 -4.65 2.88 4.03
CA ILE A 249 -4.26 1.73 3.21
C ILE A 249 -2.77 1.43 3.39
N MET A 250 -1.91 2.45 3.33
CA MET A 250 -0.47 2.31 3.55
C MET A 250 -0.15 1.75 4.94
N ARG A 251 -0.82 2.23 5.99
CA ARG A 251 -0.72 1.69 7.36
C ARG A 251 -1.11 0.23 7.45
N ALA A 252 -2.21 -0.15 6.80
CA ALA A 252 -2.67 -1.53 6.80
C ALA A 252 -1.70 -2.46 6.04
N LEU A 253 -1.14 -1.98 4.93
CA LEU A 253 -0.08 -2.67 4.19
C LEU A 253 1.19 -2.83 5.03
N GLU A 254 1.64 -1.77 5.71
CA GLU A 254 2.80 -1.82 6.60
C GLU A 254 2.60 -2.85 7.72
N THR A 255 1.45 -2.77 8.41
CA THR A 255 1.08 -3.73 9.45
C THR A 255 1.10 -5.16 8.90
N SER A 256 0.62 -5.35 7.67
CA SER A 256 0.65 -6.66 7.01
C SER A 256 2.07 -7.12 6.68
N ILE A 257 2.93 -6.24 6.19
CA ILE A 257 4.32 -6.54 5.86
C ILE A 257 5.07 -6.93 7.13
N THR A 258 5.06 -6.08 8.16
CA THR A 258 5.75 -6.34 9.43
C THR A 258 5.29 -7.65 10.07
N SER A 259 3.97 -7.87 10.16
CA SER A 259 3.42 -9.08 10.76
C SER A 259 3.82 -10.35 10.00
N LEU A 260 3.87 -10.32 8.66
CA LEU A 260 4.23 -11.50 7.86
C LEU A 260 5.74 -11.72 7.80
N THR A 261 6.54 -10.65 7.83
CA THR A 261 8.01 -10.72 7.91
C THR A 261 8.45 -11.34 9.24
N GLY A 262 7.85 -10.95 10.37
CA GLY A 262 8.15 -11.56 11.67
C GLY A 262 7.95 -13.09 11.68
N VAL A 263 6.90 -13.59 11.01
CA VAL A 263 6.68 -15.05 10.84
C VAL A 263 7.82 -15.72 10.05
N ILE A 264 8.34 -15.06 9.02
CA ILE A 264 9.44 -15.59 8.22
C ILE A 264 10.71 -15.67 9.08
N GLU A 265 10.99 -14.66 9.88
CA GLU A 265 12.15 -14.61 10.76
C GLU A 265 12.07 -15.66 11.88
N GLU A 266 10.93 -15.74 12.58
CA GLU A 266 10.69 -16.76 13.62
C GLU A 266 10.88 -18.18 13.06
N SER A 267 10.26 -18.49 11.91
CA SER A 267 10.39 -19.82 11.29
C SER A 267 11.78 -20.11 10.73
N SER A 268 12.63 -19.09 10.52
CA SER A 268 14.03 -19.24 10.13
C SER A 268 14.98 -19.39 11.32
N SER A 269 14.56 -18.94 12.51
CA SER A 269 15.33 -19.02 13.77
C SER A 269 15.18 -20.36 14.49
N GLU A 270 14.15 -21.16 14.19
CA GLU A 270 13.97 -22.52 14.74
C GLU A 270 14.98 -23.57 14.23
N SER A 271 16.05 -23.16 13.54
CA SER A 271 17.13 -24.06 13.08
C SER A 271 18.47 -23.95 13.82
N ASP A 272 18.64 -23.15 14.87
CA ASP A 272 19.83 -23.22 15.73
C ASP A 272 19.53 -22.88 17.21
N ASP A 273 20.05 -23.72 18.11
CA ASP A 273 20.00 -23.63 19.58
C ASP A 273 20.54 -22.28 20.10
N ALA A 274 19.69 -21.39 20.62
CA ALA A 274 19.93 -20.56 21.83
C ALA A 274 18.74 -19.61 22.14
N SER A 275 18.55 -19.36 23.44
CA SER A 275 17.54 -18.52 24.11
C SER A 275 17.10 -17.22 23.43
N PRO A 276 15.86 -16.73 23.71
CA PRO A 276 15.29 -15.58 23.04
C PRO A 276 15.92 -14.29 23.57
N GLU A 277 16.63 -13.57 22.71
CA GLU A 277 16.99 -12.18 22.95
C GLU A 277 16.14 -11.29 22.05
N SER A 278 15.26 -10.52 22.72
CA SER A 278 14.65 -9.25 22.31
C SER A 278 14.12 -9.12 20.88
N VAL A 279 12.79 -8.95 20.79
CA VAL A 279 12.11 -8.21 19.72
C VAL A 279 12.92 -6.95 19.41
N PRO A 280 13.40 -6.73 18.17
CA PRO A 280 13.94 -5.45 17.79
C PRO A 280 12.80 -4.44 17.76
N ASP A 281 12.97 -3.35 18.52
CA ASP A 281 12.16 -2.13 18.43
C ASP A 281 12.15 -1.61 16.98
N ASP A 282 11.00 -1.02 16.61
CA ASP A 282 10.76 -0.11 15.47
C ASP A 282 11.59 -0.32 14.21
N THR A 283 11.00 -1.02 13.24
CA THR A 283 11.45 -0.97 11.84
C THR A 283 10.36 -0.36 10.96
N CYS A 284 10.06 0.89 11.28
CA CYS A 284 9.27 1.85 10.50
C CYS A 284 10.07 2.46 9.34
N SER A 285 10.86 1.68 8.59
CA SER A 285 11.92 2.26 7.75
C SER A 285 11.55 2.54 6.29
N ASN A 286 10.34 2.22 5.83
CA ASN A 286 9.99 2.33 4.41
C ASN A 286 8.74 3.19 4.13
N ILE A 287 8.35 4.02 5.09
CA ILE A 287 7.67 5.29 4.84
C ILE A 287 8.65 6.30 5.39
N GLU A 288 9.08 7.28 4.59
CA GLU A 288 10.22 8.13 4.96
C GLU A 288 10.04 8.80 6.33
N PHE A 289 8.80 8.86 6.87
CA PHE A 289 8.50 9.36 8.21
C PHE A 289 7.30 8.76 8.98
N ALA A 290 7.04 7.46 8.92
CA ALA A 290 5.98 6.90 9.80
C ALA A 290 6.27 5.43 10.15
N PHE A 291 6.38 5.00 11.41
CA PHE A 291 5.48 5.21 12.55
C PHE A 291 6.15 4.93 13.92
N ASP A 292 7.09 5.76 14.38
CA ASP A 292 7.44 5.76 15.81
C ASP A 292 6.41 6.62 16.56
N SER A 293 5.46 5.96 17.21
CA SER A 293 4.67 6.56 18.29
C SER A 293 4.68 5.60 19.47
N GLU A 294 5.29 6.05 20.57
CA GLU A 294 5.19 5.45 21.91
C GLU A 294 3.78 4.94 22.28
#